data_AF-A0A511ZPT7-F1
#
_entry.id   AF-A0A511ZPT7-F1
#
_cell.length_a   1.000
_cell.length_b   1.000
_cell.length_c   1.000
_cell.angle_alpha   90.00
_cell.angle_beta   90.00
_cell.angle_gamma   90.00
#
_symmetry.space_group_name_H-M   'P 1'
#
loop_
_entity.id
_entity.type
_entity.pdbx_description
1 polymer ?
#
loop_
_entity_poly.entity_id
_entity_poly.type
_entity_poly.pdbx_seq_one_letter_code
_entity_poly.pdbx_strand_id
1 'polypeptide(L)'
;MDALINKYLGELSKYLSVLPKRERENIVIEIELHLNEKVNELKEEGYNDQQAVNKVLTEFKTPKSLSLEMMEEYDDKEIKKKPTFFYFFSVFCLAGFSQLAIPILRRELDLAFISFGLILITCGIISMFLKNKWRIIEIDLLRIFPKIILSVPFPISILFFWIAVKQQNSLVLTWIYYVVAYWLLLLIYGLLSKKTSQKAEKTFYEF
;
A
#
# COMPACT_ATOMS: atom_id res chain seq x y z
N MET A 1 8.62 2.74 -39.95
CA MET A 1 8.21 2.36 -38.59
C MET A 1 6.76 1.97 -38.63
N ASP A 2 6.44 0.74 -38.22
CA ASP A 2 5.11 0.17 -38.43
C ASP A 2 4.03 0.84 -37.58
N ALA A 3 2.90 1.14 -38.20
CA ALA A 3 1.78 1.83 -37.54
C ALA A 3 1.22 1.02 -36.34
N LEU A 4 1.34 -0.31 -36.38
CA LEU A 4 0.92 -1.21 -35.31
C LEU A 4 1.82 -1.13 -34.08
N ILE A 5 3.14 -1.04 -34.28
CA ILE A 5 4.11 -0.86 -33.18
C ILE A 5 3.90 0.50 -32.52
N ASN A 6 3.73 1.55 -33.31
CA ASN A 6 3.42 2.88 -32.79
C ASN A 6 2.13 2.91 -31.97
N LYS A 7 1.09 2.19 -32.43
CA LYS A 7 -0.16 2.05 -31.68
C LYS A 7 0.07 1.31 -30.35
N TYR A 8 0.80 0.20 -30.38
CA TYR A 8 1.15 -0.58 -29.19
C TYR A 8 1.90 0.27 -28.16
N LEU A 9 2.95 0.99 -28.58
CA LEU A 9 3.75 1.85 -27.71
C LEU A 9 2.95 3.05 -27.18
N GLY A 10 2.05 3.60 -27.99
CA GLY A 10 1.12 4.65 -27.56
C GLY A 10 0.17 4.19 -26.45
N GLU A 11 -0.38 2.97 -26.58
CA GLU A 11 -1.20 2.36 -25.53
C GLU A 11 -0.38 2.04 -24.27
N LEU A 12 0.84 1.50 -24.42
CA LEU A 12 1.76 1.23 -23.31
C LEU A 12 2.09 2.52 -22.54
N SER A 13 2.46 3.59 -23.25
CA SER A 13 2.75 4.90 -22.66
C SER A 13 1.56 5.47 -21.89
N LYS A 14 0.33 5.24 -22.37
CA LYS A 14 -0.90 5.65 -21.69
C LYS A 14 -1.06 4.93 -20.35
N TYR A 15 -0.86 3.61 -20.31
CA TYR A 15 -0.93 2.85 -19.06
C TYR A 15 0.23 3.18 -18.10
N LEU A 16 1.41 3.50 -18.63
CA LEU A 16 2.56 3.97 -17.83
C LEU A 16 2.47 5.45 -17.42
N SER A 17 1.32 6.12 -17.61
CA SER A 17 1.16 7.54 -17.30
C SER A 17 1.32 7.89 -15.82
N VAL A 18 1.24 6.89 -14.94
CA VAL A 18 1.49 6.98 -13.50
C VAL A 18 2.98 7.24 -13.20
N LEU A 19 3.89 6.80 -14.06
CA LEU A 19 5.34 6.96 -13.88
C LEU A 19 5.81 8.38 -14.22
N PRO A 20 6.93 8.85 -13.64
CA PRO A 20 7.57 10.09 -14.07
C PRO A 20 7.85 10.09 -15.57
N LYS A 21 7.65 11.25 -16.21
CA LYS A 21 7.76 11.39 -17.68
C LYS A 21 9.05 10.79 -18.25
N ARG A 22 10.19 11.04 -17.58
CA ARG A 22 11.50 10.53 -18.00
C ARG A 22 11.57 9.00 -17.96
N GLU A 23 11.02 8.37 -16.92
CA GLU A 23 11.06 6.91 -16.81
C GLU A 23 10.09 6.23 -17.75
N ARG A 24 8.90 6.83 -17.92
CA ARG A 24 7.97 6.38 -18.96
C ARG A 24 8.63 6.41 -20.34
N GLU A 25 9.34 7.50 -20.68
CA GLU A 25 10.05 7.61 -21.96
C GLU A 25 11.16 6.57 -22.08
N ASN A 26 11.96 6.36 -21.02
CA ASN A 26 13.00 5.33 -21.00
C ASN A 26 12.43 3.92 -21.24
N ILE A 27 11.37 3.54 -20.53
CA ILE A 27 10.72 2.22 -20.67
C ILE A 27 10.14 2.04 -22.07
N VAL A 28 9.48 3.07 -22.61
CA VAL A 28 8.92 3.01 -23.97
C VAL A 28 10.02 2.82 -25.00
N ILE A 29 11.16 3.51 -24.87
CA ILE A 29 12.32 3.37 -25.76
C ILE A 29 12.93 1.97 -25.65
N GLU A 30 13.07 1.44 -24.44
CA GLU A 30 13.61 0.08 -24.22
C GLU A 30 12.73 -0.99 -24.87
N ILE A 31 11.41 -0.89 -24.68
CA ILE A 31 10.46 -1.81 -25.30
C ILE A 31 10.41 -1.64 -26.82
N GLU A 32 10.53 -0.41 -27.32
CA GLU A 32 10.62 -0.15 -28.76
C GLU A 32 11.85 -0.84 -29.37
N LEU A 33 13.02 -0.72 -28.74
CA LEU A 33 14.24 -1.39 -29.20
C LEU A 33 14.05 -2.90 -29.25
N HIS A 34 13.54 -3.50 -28.16
CA HIS A 34 13.34 -4.94 -28.09
C HIS A 34 12.30 -5.46 -29.12
N LEU A 35 11.23 -4.70 -29.36
CA LEU A 35 10.25 -5.05 -30.41
C LEU A 35 10.89 -4.99 -31.81
N ASN A 36 11.68 -3.96 -32.09
CA ASN A 36 12.35 -3.81 -33.38
C ASN A 36 13.42 -4.88 -33.61
N GLU A 37 14.18 -5.25 -32.58
CA GLU A 37 15.15 -6.37 -32.64
C GLU A 37 14.46 -7.68 -33.03
N LYS A 38 13.38 -8.06 -32.33
CA LYS A 38 12.61 -9.27 -32.66
C LYS A 38 11.98 -9.24 -34.06
N VAL A 39 11.53 -8.07 -34.49
CA VAL A 39 10.99 -7.91 -35.85
C VAL A 39 12.10 -8.15 -36.88
N ASN A 40 13.31 -7.63 -36.65
CA ASN A 40 14.43 -7.83 -37.56
C ASN A 40 14.89 -9.29 -37.60
N GLU A 41 14.94 -9.98 -36.46
CA GLU A 41 15.25 -11.42 -36.40
C GLU A 41 14.28 -12.23 -37.27
N LEU A 42 12.97 -11.96 -37.18
CA LEU A 42 11.97 -12.64 -38.01
C LEU A 42 12.11 -12.28 -39.50
N LYS A 43 12.54 -11.06 -39.83
CA LYS A 43 12.83 -10.70 -41.23
C LYS A 43 14.01 -11.50 -41.76
N GLU A 44 15.05 -11.70 -40.95
CA GLU A 44 16.21 -12.54 -41.30
C GLU A 44 15.81 -14.02 -41.47
N GLU A 45 14.83 -14.50 -40.71
CA GLU A 45 14.21 -15.82 -40.89
C GLU A 45 13.30 -15.92 -42.14
N GLY A 46 13.14 -14.85 -42.90
CA GLY A 46 12.39 -14.82 -44.16
C GLY A 46 10.91 -14.47 -44.06
N TYR A 47 10.45 -13.95 -42.90
CA TYR A 47 9.08 -13.43 -42.79
C TYR A 47 8.94 -12.07 -43.47
N ASN A 48 7.79 -11.82 -44.08
CA ASN A 48 7.43 -10.50 -44.60
C ASN A 48 7.21 -9.51 -43.44
N ASP A 49 7.50 -8.23 -43.65
CA ASP A 49 7.40 -7.14 -42.66
C ASP A 49 6.11 -7.18 -41.83
N GLN A 50 4.94 -7.28 -42.49
CA GLN A 50 3.65 -7.32 -41.80
C GLN A 50 3.44 -8.61 -40.99
N GLN A 51 3.99 -9.73 -41.47
CA GLN A 51 3.88 -11.02 -40.78
C GLN A 51 4.81 -11.05 -39.54
N ALA A 52 6.01 -10.51 -39.67
CA ALA A 52 6.96 -10.36 -38.57
C ALA A 52 6.36 -9.49 -37.44
N VAL A 53 5.83 -8.31 -37.79
CA VAL A 53 5.21 -7.40 -36.81
C VAL A 53 4.02 -8.03 -36.10
N ASN A 54 3.11 -8.67 -36.85
CA ASN A 54 1.95 -9.32 -36.24
C ASN A 54 2.37 -10.47 -35.32
N LYS A 55 3.34 -11.29 -35.75
CA LYS A 55 3.84 -12.42 -34.95
C LYS A 55 4.47 -11.95 -33.64
N VAL A 56 5.34 -10.93 -33.69
CA VAL A 56 5.93 -10.33 -32.48
C VAL A 56 4.83 -9.81 -31.55
N LEU A 57 3.88 -9.02 -32.06
CA LEU A 57 2.83 -8.43 -31.22
C LEU A 57 1.87 -9.48 -30.62
N THR A 58 1.68 -10.64 -31.27
CA THR A 58 0.90 -11.75 -30.71
C THR A 58 1.64 -12.55 -29.63
N GLU A 59 2.97 -12.68 -29.76
CA GLU A 59 3.80 -13.38 -28.79
C GLU A 59 4.19 -12.48 -27.61
N PHE A 60 4.19 -11.17 -27.81
CA PHE A 60 4.47 -10.21 -26.76
C PHE A 60 3.29 -10.07 -25.79
N LYS A 61 3.61 -9.64 -24.57
CA LYS A 61 2.57 -9.30 -23.58
C LYS A 61 1.75 -8.12 -24.08
N THR A 62 0.49 -8.04 -23.65
CA THR A 62 -0.37 -6.88 -23.97
C THR A 62 0.18 -5.61 -23.30
N PRO A 63 -0.08 -4.41 -23.85
CA PRO A 63 0.41 -3.16 -23.26
C PRO A 63 0.02 -3.01 -21.77
N LYS A 64 -1.20 -3.45 -21.43
CA LYS A 64 -1.71 -3.43 -20.06
C LYS A 64 -0.93 -4.38 -19.15
N SER A 65 -0.78 -5.65 -19.55
CA SER A 65 -0.06 -6.64 -18.73
C SER A 65 1.40 -6.25 -18.53
N LEU A 66 2.06 -5.77 -19.59
CA LEU A 66 3.43 -5.31 -19.53
C LEU A 66 3.59 -4.08 -18.64
N SER A 67 2.66 -3.13 -18.72
CA SER A 67 2.69 -1.94 -17.87
C SER A 67 2.61 -2.27 -16.38
N LEU A 68 1.82 -3.28 -16.01
CA LEU A 68 1.70 -3.73 -14.63
C LEU A 68 3.01 -4.32 -14.11
N GLU A 69 3.68 -5.16 -14.91
CA GLU A 69 4.97 -5.74 -14.54
C GLU A 69 6.06 -4.67 -14.42
N MET A 70 6.10 -3.71 -15.35
CA MET A 70 7.04 -2.60 -15.31
C MET A 70 6.79 -1.67 -14.12
N MET A 71 5.52 -1.45 -13.77
CA MET A 71 5.15 -0.69 -12.58
C MET A 71 5.52 -1.44 -11.30
N GLU A 72 5.33 -2.75 -11.23
CA GLU A 72 5.73 -3.59 -10.10
C GLU A 72 7.25 -3.57 -9.91
N GLU A 73 8.02 -3.74 -10.98
CA GLU A 73 9.48 -3.68 -10.95
C GLU A 73 10.00 -2.27 -10.58
N TYR A 74 9.35 -1.22 -11.08
CA TYR A 74 9.69 0.16 -10.74
C TYR A 74 9.37 0.47 -9.27
N ASP A 75 8.19 0.09 -8.79
CA ASP A 75 7.80 0.26 -7.39
C ASP A 75 8.79 -0.53 -6.49
N ASP A 76 9.19 -1.75 -6.84
CA ASP A 76 10.21 -2.50 -6.08
C ASP A 76 11.58 -1.80 -6.01
N LYS A 77 12.00 -1.13 -7.11
CA LYS A 77 13.29 -0.41 -7.19
C LYS A 77 13.25 0.95 -6.48
N GLU A 78 12.16 1.71 -6.60
CA GLU A 78 12.01 3.02 -5.97
C GLU A 78 11.59 2.94 -4.49
N ILE A 79 10.73 2.00 -4.13
CA ILE A 79 10.21 1.87 -2.76
C ILE A 79 11.28 1.34 -1.81
N LYS A 80 12.24 0.54 -2.29
CA LYS A 80 13.45 0.22 -1.51
C LYS A 80 14.25 1.46 -1.10
N LYS A 81 14.08 2.62 -1.76
CA LYS A 81 14.94 3.79 -1.52
C LYS A 81 14.38 4.85 -0.58
N LYS A 82 13.05 5.02 -0.41
CA LYS A 82 12.52 6.12 0.45
C LYS A 82 11.21 5.80 1.17
N PRO A 83 11.18 5.84 2.52
CA PRO A 83 9.93 5.75 3.27
C PRO A 83 9.04 6.97 2.99
N THR A 84 7.75 6.74 2.73
CA THR A 84 6.77 7.82 2.48
C THR A 84 6.22 8.39 3.78
N PHE A 85 5.68 9.61 3.73
CA PHE A 85 4.99 10.21 4.88
C PHE A 85 3.88 9.31 5.43
N PHE A 86 3.15 8.61 4.56
CA PHE A 86 2.13 7.65 4.96
C PHE A 86 2.69 6.50 5.80
N TYR A 87 3.86 5.98 5.44
CA TYR A 87 4.55 4.95 6.22
C TYR A 87 4.89 5.46 7.63
N PHE A 88 5.47 6.66 7.74
CA PHE A 88 5.78 7.27 9.05
C PHE A 88 4.54 7.45 9.93
N PHE A 89 3.45 8.00 9.38
CA PHE A 89 2.21 8.18 10.13
C PHE A 89 1.53 6.86 10.50
N SER A 90 1.69 5.82 9.68
CA SER A 90 1.22 4.48 10.01
C SER A 90 2.00 3.90 11.20
N VAL A 91 3.33 4.02 11.22
CA VAL A 91 4.14 3.60 12.38
C VAL A 91 3.77 4.39 13.64
N PHE A 92 3.60 5.70 13.53
CA PHE A 92 3.18 6.53 14.66
C PHE A 92 1.77 6.17 15.16
N CYS A 93 0.86 5.78 14.28
CA CYS A 93 -0.45 5.30 14.68
C CYS A 93 -0.35 4.03 15.54
N LEU A 94 0.51 3.07 15.17
CA LEU A 94 0.78 1.88 16.00
C LEU A 94 1.38 2.27 17.35
N ALA A 95 2.31 3.23 17.38
CA ALA A 95 2.84 3.76 18.63
C ALA A 95 1.75 4.41 19.50
N GLY A 96 0.79 5.11 18.89
CA GLY A 96 -0.36 5.68 19.57
C GLY A 96 -1.24 4.62 20.24
N PHE A 97 -1.53 3.50 19.56
CA PHE A 97 -2.24 2.38 20.18
C PHE A 97 -1.46 1.76 21.34
N SER A 98 -0.16 1.56 21.18
CA SER A 98 0.71 1.09 22.27
C SER A 98 0.67 2.03 23.48
N GLN A 99 0.69 3.36 23.24
CA GLN A 99 0.60 4.37 24.28
C GLN A 99 -0.74 4.30 25.04
N LEU A 100 -1.85 4.13 24.32
CA LEU A 100 -3.19 4.00 24.91
C LEU A 100 -3.38 2.69 25.69
N ALA A 101 -2.55 1.67 25.45
CA ALA A 101 -2.56 0.44 26.24
C ALA A 101 -1.88 0.61 27.61
N ILE A 102 -0.95 1.56 27.79
CA ILE A 102 -0.20 1.74 29.05
C ILE A 102 -1.12 2.07 30.25
N PRO A 103 -2.11 2.98 30.14
CA PRO A 103 -3.07 3.23 31.22
C PRO A 103 -3.81 1.97 31.69
N ILE A 104 -4.01 0.98 30.81
CA ILE A 104 -4.64 -0.31 31.18
C ILE A 104 -3.76 -1.07 32.19
N LEU A 105 -2.45 -1.08 31.97
CA LEU A 105 -1.48 -1.75 32.83
C LEU A 105 -1.31 -1.01 34.16
N ARG A 106 -1.14 0.32 34.09
CA ARG A 106 -0.85 1.15 35.28
C ARG A 106 -2.07 1.44 36.14
N ARG A 107 -3.28 1.33 35.57
CA ARG A 107 -4.52 1.80 36.18
C ARG A 107 -4.41 3.24 36.69
N GLU A 108 -3.83 4.08 35.84
CA GLU A 108 -3.72 5.51 36.07
C GLU A 108 -4.14 6.23 34.79
N LEU A 109 -5.10 7.15 34.93
CA LEU A 109 -5.57 7.99 33.81
C LEU A 109 -4.63 9.17 33.68
N ASP A 110 -3.43 8.90 33.16
CA ASP A 110 -2.52 9.97 32.77
C ASP A 110 -3.00 10.57 31.44
N LEU A 111 -3.57 11.78 31.54
CA LEU A 111 -4.07 12.54 30.40
C LEU A 111 -2.98 12.81 29.34
N ALA A 112 -1.70 12.86 29.72
CA ALA A 112 -0.61 13.00 28.76
C ALA A 112 -0.48 11.77 27.87
N PHE A 113 -0.53 10.55 28.44
CA PHE A 113 -0.51 9.31 27.64
C PHE A 113 -1.72 9.21 26.73
N ILE A 114 -2.90 9.55 27.24
CA ILE A 114 -4.16 9.46 26.48
C ILE A 114 -4.18 10.47 25.34
N SER A 115 -3.92 11.75 25.63
CA SER A 115 -3.94 12.81 24.61
C SER A 115 -2.88 12.58 23.54
N PHE A 116 -1.65 12.21 23.92
CA PHE A 116 -0.58 11.93 22.97
C PHE A 116 -0.92 10.73 22.08
N GLY A 117 -1.43 9.63 22.67
CA GLY A 117 -1.86 8.46 21.90
C GLY A 117 -2.96 8.77 20.89
N LEU A 118 -3.96 9.56 21.30
CA LEU A 118 -5.05 9.99 20.41
C LEU A 118 -4.57 10.89 19.27
N ILE A 119 -3.65 11.82 19.53
CA ILE A 119 -3.06 12.68 18.49
C ILE A 119 -2.35 11.84 17.43
N LEU A 120 -1.54 10.87 17.84
CA LEU A 120 -0.82 9.99 16.89
C LEU A 120 -1.76 9.16 16.02
N ILE A 121 -2.81 8.60 16.61
CA ILE A 121 -3.84 7.84 15.88
C ILE A 121 -4.56 8.76 14.88
N THR A 122 -4.92 9.97 15.32
CA THR A 122 -5.62 10.95 14.49
C THR A 122 -4.77 11.38 13.30
N CYS A 123 -3.47 11.61 13.49
CA CYS A 123 -2.54 11.88 12.40
C CYS A 123 -2.49 10.72 11.38
N GLY A 124 -2.48 9.46 11.86
CA GLY A 124 -2.58 8.28 11.02
C GLY A 124 -3.84 8.28 10.14
N ILE A 125 -5.00 8.51 10.77
CA ILE A 125 -6.31 8.60 10.10
C ILE A 125 -6.34 9.74 9.07
N ILE A 126 -5.88 10.93 9.44
CA ILE A 126 -5.82 12.09 8.54
C ILE A 126 -4.94 11.77 7.32
N SER A 127 -3.79 11.11 7.53
CA SER A 127 -2.90 10.73 6.43
C SER A 127 -3.56 9.76 5.43
N MET A 128 -4.44 8.86 5.92
CA MET A 128 -5.22 7.97 5.06
C MET A 128 -6.21 8.75 4.18
N PHE A 129 -6.85 9.79 4.73
CA PHE A 129 -7.87 10.56 4.01
C PHE A 129 -7.31 11.59 3.03
N LEU A 130 -6.18 12.22 3.36
CA LEU A 130 -5.55 13.24 2.49
C LEU A 130 -4.86 12.64 1.26
N LYS A 131 -4.61 11.33 1.26
CA LYS A 131 -3.81 10.68 0.23
C LYS A 131 -4.66 10.22 -0.95
N ASN A 132 -4.38 10.82 -2.12
CA ASN A 132 -5.07 10.50 -3.37
C ASN A 132 -4.29 9.55 -4.28
N LYS A 133 -2.95 9.56 -4.23
CA LYS A 133 -2.09 8.66 -5.03
C LYS A 133 -1.45 7.62 -4.12
N TRP A 134 -1.85 6.37 -4.35
CA TRP A 134 -1.40 5.21 -3.59
C TRP A 134 -0.31 4.46 -4.35
N ARG A 135 0.74 4.07 -3.63
CA ARG A 135 1.74 3.10 -4.12
C ARG A 135 1.32 1.68 -3.73
N ILE A 136 1.78 0.67 -4.46
CA ILE A 136 1.40 -0.73 -4.21
C ILE A 136 1.73 -1.14 -2.76
N ILE A 137 2.94 -0.83 -2.29
CA ILE A 137 3.37 -1.17 -0.93
C ILE A 137 2.54 -0.47 0.16
N GLU A 138 2.00 0.72 -0.12
CA GLU A 138 1.12 1.41 0.82
C GLU A 138 -0.27 0.77 0.88
N ILE A 139 -0.76 0.25 -0.25
CA ILE A 139 -2.00 -0.55 -0.33
C ILE A 139 -1.82 -1.87 0.43
N ASP A 140 -0.68 -2.53 0.26
CA ASP A 140 -0.35 -3.75 1.00
C ASP A 140 -0.21 -3.49 2.50
N LEU A 141 0.45 -2.39 2.88
CA LEU A 141 0.53 -1.96 4.27
C LEU A 141 -0.87 -1.79 4.86
N LEU A 142 -1.76 -1.05 4.19
CA LEU A 142 -3.16 -0.85 4.60
C LEU A 142 -3.96 -2.15 4.73
N ARG A 143 -3.66 -3.14 3.88
CA ARG A 143 -4.30 -4.46 3.88
C ARG A 143 -3.86 -5.30 5.07
N ILE A 144 -2.59 -5.22 5.43
CA ILE A 144 -1.98 -5.97 6.53
C ILE A 144 -2.28 -5.29 7.88
N PHE A 145 -2.35 -3.96 7.90
CA PHE A 145 -2.54 -3.15 9.11
C PHE A 145 -3.68 -3.59 10.04
N PRO A 146 -4.92 -3.85 9.57
CA PRO A 146 -5.99 -4.31 10.45
C PRO A 146 -5.66 -5.64 11.12
N LYS A 147 -4.91 -6.53 10.43
CA LYS A 147 -4.45 -7.79 11.02
C LYS A 147 -3.40 -7.53 12.09
N ILE A 148 -2.44 -6.63 11.86
CA ILE A 148 -1.43 -6.28 12.87
C ILE A 148 -2.10 -5.70 14.12
N ILE A 149 -3.02 -4.77 13.96
CA ILE A 149 -3.72 -4.12 15.07
C ILE A 149 -4.53 -5.14 15.89
N LEU A 150 -5.26 -6.05 15.24
CA LEU A 150 -6.02 -7.06 15.95
C LEU A 150 -5.16 -8.17 16.55
N SER A 151 -3.99 -8.46 15.96
CA SER A 151 -3.14 -9.56 16.41
C SER A 151 -2.14 -9.15 17.49
N VAL A 152 -1.79 -7.86 17.61
CA VAL A 152 -0.74 -7.40 18.53
C VAL A 152 -1.31 -6.52 19.67
N PRO A 153 -1.82 -5.30 19.43
CA PRO A 153 -2.34 -4.46 20.51
C PRO A 153 -3.52 -5.07 21.27
N PHE A 154 -4.37 -5.86 20.61
CA PHE A 154 -5.52 -6.49 21.28
C PHE A 154 -5.07 -7.56 22.31
N PRO A 155 -4.29 -8.61 21.97
CA PRO A 155 -3.79 -9.55 22.99
C PRO A 155 -2.96 -8.89 24.08
N ILE A 156 -2.13 -7.90 23.72
CA ILE A 156 -1.33 -7.14 24.71
C ILE A 156 -2.25 -6.43 25.70
N SER A 157 -3.33 -5.81 25.25
CA SER A 157 -4.27 -5.12 26.14
C SER A 157 -5.00 -6.08 27.09
N ILE A 158 -5.32 -7.30 26.64
CA ILE A 158 -5.88 -8.36 27.51
C ILE A 158 -4.86 -8.74 28.59
N LEU A 159 -3.60 -8.95 28.19
CA LEU A 159 -2.52 -9.30 29.11
C LEU A 159 -2.27 -8.18 30.14
N PHE A 160 -2.25 -6.92 29.71
CA PHE A 160 -2.12 -5.77 30.60
C PHE A 160 -3.30 -5.66 31.56
N PHE A 161 -4.52 -5.84 31.08
CA PHE A 161 -5.71 -5.85 31.91
C PHE A 161 -5.65 -6.96 32.96
N TRP A 162 -5.22 -8.16 32.57
CA TRP A 162 -5.06 -9.30 33.48
C TRP A 162 -4.04 -9.02 34.59
N ILE A 163 -2.86 -8.50 34.24
CA ILE A 163 -1.83 -8.12 35.21
C ILE A 163 -2.36 -7.07 36.18
N ALA A 164 -3.01 -6.02 35.65
CA ALA A 164 -3.56 -4.94 36.46
C ALA A 164 -4.64 -5.42 37.46
N VAL A 165 -5.49 -6.37 37.06
CA VAL A 165 -6.49 -6.98 37.94
C VAL A 165 -5.84 -7.75 39.08
N LYS A 166 -4.78 -8.52 38.79
CA LYS A 166 -4.03 -9.29 39.79
C LYS A 166 -3.32 -8.40 40.81
N GLN A 167 -2.82 -7.24 40.40
CA GLN A 167 -2.03 -6.38 41.27
C GLN A 167 -2.86 -5.63 42.32
N GLN A 168 -4.08 -5.22 41.99
CA GLN A 168 -4.92 -4.38 42.87
C GLN A 168 -6.12 -5.12 43.49
N ASN A 169 -6.27 -6.43 43.27
CA ASN A 169 -7.31 -7.29 43.84
C ASN A 169 -8.76 -6.77 43.72
N SER A 170 -9.01 -5.86 42.77
CA SER A 170 -10.31 -5.21 42.59
C SER A 170 -10.57 -4.92 41.12
N LEU A 171 -11.82 -5.11 40.69
CA LEU A 171 -12.29 -4.75 39.36
C LEU A 171 -13.07 -3.45 39.48
N VAL A 172 -12.43 -2.34 39.13
CA VAL A 172 -13.13 -1.05 39.05
C VAL A 172 -13.77 -0.92 37.67
N LEU A 173 -15.06 -0.59 37.64
CA LEU A 173 -15.88 -0.51 36.43
C LEU A 173 -15.30 0.45 35.38
N THR A 174 -14.64 1.53 35.83
CA THR A 174 -13.98 2.52 34.97
C THR A 174 -12.93 1.90 34.04
N TRP A 175 -12.16 0.92 34.52
CA TRP A 175 -11.12 0.24 33.73
C TRP A 175 -11.72 -0.71 32.69
N ILE A 176 -12.85 -1.34 33.03
CA ILE A 176 -13.60 -2.15 32.08
C ILE A 176 -14.09 -1.25 30.93
N TYR A 177 -14.67 -0.09 31.24
CA TYR A 177 -15.09 0.87 30.22
C TYR A 177 -13.94 1.38 29.37
N TYR A 178 -12.79 1.68 29.97
CA TYR A 178 -11.60 2.11 29.23
C TYR A 178 -11.12 1.03 28.24
N VAL A 179 -11.00 -0.22 28.68
CA VAL A 179 -10.55 -1.34 27.85
C VAL A 179 -11.53 -1.59 26.70
N VAL A 180 -12.83 -1.56 26.98
CA VAL A 180 -13.87 -1.69 25.96
C VAL A 180 -13.79 -0.56 24.94
N ALA A 181 -13.63 0.70 25.39
CA ALA A 181 -13.46 1.85 24.50
C ALA A 181 -12.19 1.72 23.64
N TYR A 182 -11.09 1.25 24.22
CA TYR A 182 -9.85 0.97 23.50
C TYR A 182 -10.05 -0.11 22.41
N TRP A 183 -10.75 -1.20 22.71
CA TRP A 183 -11.06 -2.24 21.72
C TRP A 183 -11.99 -1.75 20.60
N LEU A 184 -12.98 -0.93 20.93
CA LEU A 184 -13.82 -0.28 19.92
C LEU A 184 -12.98 0.60 19.00
N LEU A 185 -12.02 1.35 19.54
CA LEU A 185 -11.11 2.17 18.74
C LEU A 185 -10.24 1.32 17.79
N LEU A 186 -9.67 0.21 18.28
CA LEU A 186 -8.94 -0.75 17.43
C LEU A 186 -9.81 -1.26 16.28
N LEU A 187 -11.06 -1.63 16.58
CA LEU A 187 -12.00 -2.17 15.61
C LEU A 187 -12.39 -1.13 14.56
N ILE A 188 -12.76 0.09 14.99
CA ILE A 188 -13.10 1.21 14.09
C ILE A 188 -11.94 1.49 13.14
N TYR A 189 -10.72 1.58 13.67
CA TYR A 189 -9.54 1.82 12.84
C TYR A 189 -9.27 0.67 11.88
N GLY A 190 -9.38 -0.58 12.33
CA GLY A 190 -9.20 -1.76 11.49
C GLY A 190 -10.19 -1.80 10.32
N LEU A 191 -11.46 -1.48 10.57
CA LEU A 191 -12.48 -1.36 9.52
C LEU A 191 -12.18 -0.21 8.57
N LEU A 192 -11.74 0.94 9.09
CA LEU A 192 -11.38 2.10 8.27
C LEU A 192 -10.21 1.77 7.33
N SER A 193 -9.14 1.17 7.85
CA SER A 193 -7.98 0.74 7.06
C SER A 193 -8.38 -0.24 5.96
N LYS A 194 -9.24 -1.22 6.28
CA LYS A 194 -9.75 -2.19 5.29
C LYS A 194 -10.55 -1.50 4.18
N LYS A 195 -11.45 -0.57 4.54
CA LYS A 195 -12.26 0.18 3.57
C LYS A 195 -11.38 1.06 2.67
N THR A 196 -10.38 1.72 3.25
CA THR A 196 -9.43 2.56 2.50
C THR A 196 -8.57 1.71 1.56
N SER A 197 -8.09 0.54 2.01
CA SER A 197 -7.35 -0.41 1.17
C SER A 197 -8.16 -0.82 -0.06
N GLN A 198 -9.41 -1.23 0.11
CA GLN A 198 -10.29 -1.59 -1.00
C GLN A 198 -10.54 -0.43 -1.98
N LYS A 199 -10.69 0.79 -1.45
CA LYS A 199 -10.85 1.99 -2.29
C LYS A 199 -9.58 2.32 -3.07
N ALA A 200 -8.42 2.24 -2.41
CA ALA A 200 -7.12 2.49 -3.01
C ALA A 200 -6.80 1.47 -4.11
N GLU A 201 -7.09 0.18 -3.87
CA GLU A 201 -6.93 -0.92 -4.83
C GLU A 201 -7.75 -0.69 -6.10
N LYS A 202 -9.05 -0.37 -5.96
CA LYS A 202 -9.90 -0.01 -7.11
C LYS A 202 -9.35 1.17 -7.90
N THR A 203 -8.93 2.23 -7.20
CA THR A 203 -8.39 3.43 -7.84
C THR A 203 -7.07 3.13 -8.57
N PHE A 204 -6.27 2.18 -8.08
CA PHE A 204 -4.99 1.81 -8.67
C PHE A 204 -5.16 0.95 -9.94
N TYR A 205 -6.11 0.00 -9.95
CA TYR A 205 -6.31 -0.93 -11.07
C TYR A 205 -7.31 -0.46 -12.14
N GLU A 206 -8.13 0.56 -11.86
CA GLU A 206 -9.11 1.12 -12.81
C GLU A 206 -8.56 2.30 -13.65
N PHE A 207 -7.28 2.68 -13.47
CA PHE A 207 -6.54 3.60 -14.35
C PHE A 207 -5.71 2.84 -15.40
#